data_AF-A0A0C1BV68-F1
#
_entry.id   AF-A0A0C1BV68-F1
#
_cell.length_a   1.000
_cell.length_b   1.000
_cell.length_c   1.000
_cell.angle_alpha   90.00
_cell.angle_beta   90.00
_cell.angle_gamma   90.00
#
_symmetry.space_group_name_H-M   'P 1'
#
loop_
_entity.id
_entity.type
_entity.pdbx_description
1 polymer ?
#
loop_
_entity_poly.entity_id
_entity_poly.type
_entity_poly.pdbx_seq_one_letter_code
_entity_poly.pdbx_strand_id
1 'polypeptide(L)'
;MRFSVNSQYTGRNTPNFAGIAQQRRDDDHQAQSRRFWSLDLCLDLRNVPTTPFHYFVAQDYYGVQDAELEGAATAGASRSFHCFSSLPVELQLQIISSCDMPTLFALMHVSTQTRAYVAPLFWKTHSAEVVYRTTADTLDAYSKGLVGKIPHCADFARHVTRLEVSFNNRSSGFHDGGRLCPEIAHDFWTAVSALFPAVRALSIVGLDPSSRLTGKRGPAEAPGEFDDVKGVLELAPPPVEELLWAHSCDGTDDDVWRLRRGRRADNEEGGGSEWELVKEEWAPKRGILPARRATNRLLEIMLARQLERVILAENSGLKWLREETFLRYATDDGIECPAPECEERFETRQMRNQHIGRGCGVSLSLSIYSLPDLLAVDGKWCALNTPDDVKRVLQARIDRLSRLREGRSTLLAGLLHEFGEEGSEERSEFESVIFTLMQDGKFIAEGEEPHRSALWASVCHTLRKASLPRIPGRFAPRLPVREPGMQSA
;
A
#
# COMPACT_ATOMS: atom_id res chain seq x y z
N MET A 1 -44.07 -28.68 -55.46
CA MET A 1 -44.32 -27.24 -55.21
C MET A 1 -43.44 -26.81 -54.06
N ARG A 2 -42.47 -25.92 -54.32
CA ARG A 2 -41.53 -25.39 -53.31
C ARG A 2 -42.18 -24.21 -52.60
N PHE A 3 -42.30 -24.27 -51.26
CA PHE A 3 -42.59 -23.10 -50.44
C PHE A 3 -41.26 -22.46 -50.01
N SER A 4 -41.03 -21.23 -50.47
CA SER A 4 -39.90 -20.39 -50.07
C SER A 4 -40.29 -19.64 -48.80
N VAL A 5 -39.60 -19.92 -47.70
CA VAL A 5 -39.76 -19.17 -46.44
C VAL A 5 -38.77 -18.01 -46.47
N ASN A 6 -39.28 -16.79 -46.66
CA ASN A 6 -38.51 -15.56 -46.52
C ASN A 6 -38.21 -15.31 -45.04
N SER A 7 -36.98 -15.59 -44.64
CA SER A 7 -36.41 -15.14 -43.36
C SER A 7 -36.07 -13.65 -43.46
N GLN A 8 -36.97 -12.80 -42.94
CA GLN A 8 -36.65 -11.41 -42.65
C GLN A 8 -35.82 -11.36 -41.37
N TYR A 9 -34.49 -11.34 -41.52
CA TYR A 9 -33.57 -10.98 -40.47
C TYR A 9 -33.77 -9.49 -40.14
N THR A 10 -34.56 -9.21 -39.11
CA THR A 10 -34.59 -7.88 -38.50
C THR A 10 -33.28 -7.70 -37.74
N GLY A 11 -32.42 -6.82 -38.25
CA GLY A 11 -31.20 -6.42 -37.57
C GLY A 11 -31.53 -5.77 -36.24
N ARG A 12 -31.56 -6.56 -35.16
CA ARG A 12 -31.55 -6.04 -33.80
C ARG A 12 -30.17 -5.42 -33.59
N ASN A 13 -30.13 -4.08 -33.58
CA ASN A 13 -29.01 -3.32 -33.03
C ASN A 13 -28.76 -3.82 -31.61
N THR A 14 -27.76 -4.68 -31.43
CA THR A 14 -27.24 -5.01 -30.11
C THR A 14 -26.61 -3.74 -29.57
N PRO A 15 -27.00 -3.26 -28.37
CA PRO A 15 -26.37 -2.11 -27.77
C PRO A 15 -24.87 -2.38 -27.65
N ASN A 16 -24.05 -1.38 -27.95
CA ASN A 16 -22.60 -1.49 -27.85
C ASN A 16 -22.18 -1.60 -26.38
N PHE A 17 -22.21 -2.82 -25.85
CA PHE A 17 -21.90 -3.13 -24.45
C PHE A 17 -20.49 -2.67 -24.04
N ALA A 18 -19.54 -2.61 -25.00
CA ALA A 18 -18.20 -2.09 -24.75
C ALA A 18 -18.20 -0.59 -24.43
N GLY A 19 -19.07 0.19 -25.07
CA GLY A 19 -19.22 1.63 -24.80
C GLY A 19 -19.79 1.90 -23.41
N ILE A 20 -20.83 1.16 -23.02
CA ILE A 20 -21.49 1.32 -21.70
C ILE A 20 -20.54 0.90 -20.56
N ALA A 21 -19.84 -0.23 -20.71
CA ALA A 21 -18.88 -0.70 -19.71
C ALA A 21 -17.64 0.21 -19.56
N GLN A 22 -17.31 0.98 -20.59
CA GLN A 22 -16.19 1.93 -20.55
C GLN A 22 -16.62 3.27 -19.95
N GLN A 23 -17.81 3.79 -20.33
CA GLN A 23 -18.34 5.03 -19.76
C GLN A 23 -18.55 4.92 -18.24
N ARG A 24 -19.06 3.78 -17.76
CA ARG A 24 -19.14 3.50 -16.32
C ARG A 24 -17.77 3.56 -15.63
N ARG A 25 -16.74 2.95 -16.22
CA ARG A 25 -15.37 3.02 -15.68
C ARG A 25 -14.83 4.46 -15.60
N ASP A 26 -15.20 5.30 -16.57
CA ASP A 26 -14.77 6.70 -16.59
C ASP A 26 -15.50 7.55 -15.52
N ASP A 27 -16.81 7.35 -15.36
CA ASP A 27 -17.63 7.96 -14.30
C ASP A 27 -17.13 7.54 -12.91
N ASP A 28 -16.85 6.24 -12.72
CA ASP A 28 -16.32 5.68 -11.47
C ASP A 28 -14.94 6.25 -11.13
N HIS A 29 -14.04 6.34 -12.12
CA HIS A 29 -12.73 6.96 -11.91
C HIS A 29 -12.85 8.46 -11.62
N GLN A 30 -13.87 9.15 -12.16
CA GLN A 30 -14.13 10.56 -11.81
C GLN A 30 -14.64 10.69 -10.37
N ALA A 31 -15.52 9.79 -9.92
CA ALA A 31 -15.97 9.71 -8.54
C ALA A 31 -14.83 9.39 -7.57
N GLN A 32 -13.97 8.41 -7.91
CA GLN A 32 -12.76 8.09 -7.17
C GLN A 32 -11.79 9.27 -7.10
N SER A 33 -11.55 9.95 -8.23
CA SER A 33 -10.69 11.13 -8.26
C SER A 33 -11.19 12.16 -7.25
N ARG A 34 -12.51 12.44 -7.22
CA ARG A 34 -13.10 13.37 -6.25
C ARG A 34 -12.93 12.90 -4.80
N ARG A 35 -13.04 11.60 -4.54
CA ARG A 35 -12.92 11.00 -3.19
C ARG A 35 -11.49 10.93 -2.67
N PHE A 36 -10.52 10.67 -3.55
CA PHE A 36 -9.14 10.32 -3.16
C PHE A 36 -8.10 11.38 -3.50
N TRP A 37 -8.52 12.59 -3.88
CA TRP A 37 -7.59 13.71 -4.07
C TRP A 37 -7.05 14.22 -2.72
N SER A 38 -6.14 13.45 -2.17
CA SER A 38 -5.22 13.87 -1.14
C SER A 38 -3.85 13.98 -1.77
N LEU A 39 -3.17 15.10 -1.56
CA LEU A 39 -1.79 15.26 -2.02
C LEU A 39 -0.84 14.30 -1.29
N ASP A 40 -1.28 13.68 -0.19
CA ASP A 40 -0.57 12.63 0.56
C ASP A 40 -0.91 11.20 0.10
N LEU A 41 -1.68 11.05 -0.98
CA LEU A 41 -2.08 9.74 -1.49
C LEU A 41 -0.86 8.89 -1.87
N CYS A 42 -0.71 7.73 -1.24
CA CYS A 42 0.13 6.65 -1.75
C CYS A 42 -0.77 5.49 -2.20
N LEU A 43 -0.26 4.65 -3.08
CA LEU A 43 -1.00 3.53 -3.64
C LEU A 43 -0.15 2.27 -3.50
N ASP A 44 -0.66 1.20 -2.90
CA ASP A 44 0.11 -0.04 -2.81
C ASP A 44 0.34 -0.71 -4.19
N LEU A 45 0.95 -1.90 -4.20
CA LEU A 45 1.18 -2.67 -5.43
C LEU A 45 -0.10 -3.13 -6.15
N ARG A 46 -1.26 -2.98 -5.51
CA ARG A 46 -2.58 -3.29 -6.07
C ARG A 46 -3.39 -2.01 -6.36
N ASN A 47 -2.73 -0.85 -6.33
CA ASN A 47 -3.33 0.47 -6.49
C ASN A 47 -4.38 0.81 -5.41
N VAL A 48 -4.30 0.20 -4.23
CA VAL A 48 -5.18 0.53 -3.10
C VAL A 48 -4.60 1.75 -2.37
N PRO A 49 -5.42 2.80 -2.12
CA PRO A 49 -5.04 3.94 -1.31
C PRO A 49 -4.49 3.51 0.05
N THR A 50 -3.24 3.88 0.31
CA THR A 50 -2.53 3.61 1.55
C THR A 50 -1.70 4.83 1.93
N THR A 51 -1.43 5.00 3.21
CA THR A 51 -0.66 6.11 3.74
C THR A 51 0.44 5.53 4.62
N PRO A 52 1.72 5.73 4.26
CA PRO A 52 2.82 5.37 5.13
C PRO A 52 2.66 6.04 6.50
N PHE A 53 2.99 5.34 7.59
CA PHE A 53 2.70 5.83 8.94
C PHE A 53 3.24 7.24 9.21
N HIS A 54 4.40 7.58 8.67
CA HIS A 54 5.04 8.88 8.88
C HIS A 54 4.19 10.07 8.43
N TYR A 55 3.27 9.91 7.46
CA TYR A 55 2.35 10.98 7.07
C TYR A 55 1.31 11.33 8.14
N PHE A 56 0.93 10.36 8.99
CA PHE A 56 -0.01 10.63 10.08
C PHE A 56 0.64 11.39 11.24
N VAL A 57 1.97 11.38 11.31
CA VAL A 57 2.71 11.83 12.50
C VAL A 57 3.76 12.90 12.22
N ALA A 58 4.04 13.19 10.96
CA ALA A 58 4.99 14.22 10.55
C ALA A 58 4.40 15.03 9.38
N GLN A 59 3.46 15.94 9.68
CA GLN A 59 2.94 16.85 8.66
C GLN A 59 3.86 18.04 8.39
N ASP A 60 4.64 18.52 9.36
CA ASP A 60 5.41 19.78 9.19
C ASP A 60 6.93 19.65 9.25
N TYR A 61 7.47 18.46 9.57
CA TYR A 61 8.92 18.32 9.76
C TYR A 61 9.72 18.33 8.44
N TYR A 62 9.07 18.05 7.31
CA TYR A 62 9.74 17.97 6.00
C TYR A 62 9.61 19.23 5.14
N GLY A 63 8.91 20.27 5.64
CA GLY A 63 8.76 21.54 4.94
C GLY A 63 9.90 22.55 5.16
N VAL A 64 10.76 22.36 6.17
CA VAL A 64 11.80 23.34 6.54
C VAL A 64 13.01 22.66 7.21
N GLN A 65 13.72 21.79 6.49
CA GLN A 65 15.14 21.49 6.83
C GLN A 65 16.13 21.96 5.75
N ASP A 66 15.65 22.53 4.63
CA ASP A 66 16.48 23.37 3.76
C ASP A 66 16.76 24.76 4.35
N ALA A 67 16.43 25.00 5.63
CA ALA A 67 17.03 26.07 6.42
C ALA A 67 18.51 25.81 6.79
N GLU A 68 19.10 24.74 6.25
CA GLU A 68 20.55 24.59 6.05
C GLU A 68 21.03 25.17 4.70
N LEU A 69 20.29 26.08 4.07
CA LEU A 69 20.92 27.19 3.35
C LEU A 69 21.46 28.19 4.40
N GLU A 70 22.58 27.78 4.98
CA GLU A 70 23.70 28.56 5.50
C GLU A 70 23.48 30.09 5.54
N GLY A 71 23.16 30.65 6.71
CA GLY A 71 23.46 32.07 6.98
C GLY A 71 22.50 32.85 7.87
N ALA A 72 21.29 32.35 8.13
CA ALA A 72 20.28 33.10 8.90
C ALA A 72 19.79 32.42 10.18
N ALA A 73 20.59 31.51 10.76
CA ALA A 73 20.48 31.12 12.16
C ALA A 73 20.91 32.29 13.07
N THR A 74 20.18 33.39 12.98
CA THR A 74 20.22 34.46 13.99
C THR A 74 19.58 33.91 15.24
N ALA A 75 20.38 33.33 16.14
CA ALA A 75 20.24 33.30 17.60
C ALA A 75 18.79 33.34 18.16
N GLY A 76 17.88 32.61 17.54
CA GLY A 76 16.49 32.50 17.95
C GLY A 76 16.49 31.57 19.13
N ALA A 77 16.63 32.14 20.32
CA ALA A 77 16.58 31.46 21.60
C ALA A 77 15.55 30.33 21.51
N SER A 78 16.00 29.10 21.76
CA SER A 78 15.13 27.96 22.04
C SER A 78 14.09 28.46 23.03
N ARG A 79 12.90 28.80 22.54
CA ARG A 79 11.81 29.34 23.37
C ARG A 79 11.44 28.18 24.24
N SER A 80 11.98 28.25 25.45
CA SER A 80 12.04 27.12 26.33
C SER A 80 10.60 26.68 26.60
N PHE A 81 10.33 25.38 26.45
CA PHE A 81 8.99 24.80 26.67
C PHE A 81 8.55 24.85 28.15
N HIS A 82 9.25 25.65 28.97
CA HIS A 82 9.11 25.73 30.42
C HIS A 82 7.72 26.19 30.84
N CYS A 83 7.05 27.04 30.05
CA CYS A 83 5.71 27.49 30.37
C CYS A 83 4.74 26.31 30.50
N PHE A 84 4.80 25.32 29.61
CA PHE A 84 3.94 24.14 29.67
C PHE A 84 4.18 23.32 30.93
N SER A 85 5.46 23.03 31.24
CA SER A 85 5.83 22.26 32.44
C SER A 85 5.51 22.99 33.76
N SER A 86 5.35 24.31 33.73
CA SER A 86 4.94 25.11 34.90
C SER A 86 3.42 25.17 35.12
N LEU A 87 2.62 24.71 34.14
CA LEU A 87 1.16 24.69 34.30
C LEU A 87 0.73 23.63 35.32
N PRO A 88 -0.38 23.84 36.06
CA PRO A 88 -1.07 22.78 36.77
C PRO A 88 -1.33 21.56 35.88
N VAL A 89 -1.25 20.36 36.45
CA VAL A 89 -1.37 19.09 35.71
C VAL A 89 -2.69 18.99 34.96
N GLU A 90 -3.76 19.57 35.50
CA GLU A 90 -5.09 19.60 34.88
C GLU A 90 -5.08 20.37 33.57
N LEU A 91 -4.40 21.53 33.54
CA LEU A 91 -4.25 22.34 32.33
C LEU A 91 -3.34 21.66 31.31
N GLN A 92 -2.27 20.99 31.77
CA GLN A 92 -1.42 20.20 30.88
C GLN A 92 -2.22 19.09 30.19
N LEU A 93 -3.03 18.34 30.94
CA LEU A 93 -3.88 17.28 30.40
C LEU A 93 -4.96 17.82 29.46
N GLN A 94 -5.57 18.97 29.78
CA GLN A 94 -6.55 19.61 28.90
C GLN A 94 -5.92 20.04 27.56
N ILE A 95 -4.73 20.65 27.59
CA ILE A 95 -3.98 21.00 26.38
C ILE A 95 -3.66 19.74 25.58
N ILE A 96 -3.10 18.71 26.22
CA ILE A 96 -2.77 17.44 25.56
C ILE A 96 -4.02 16.83 24.91
N SER A 97 -5.15 16.80 25.61
CA SER A 97 -6.40 16.23 25.07
C SER A 97 -6.95 16.97 23.85
N SER A 98 -6.48 18.19 23.61
CA SER A 98 -6.86 19.04 22.46
C SER A 98 -5.84 18.98 21.32
N CYS A 99 -4.72 18.28 21.49
CA CYS A 99 -3.67 18.16 20.47
C CYS A 99 -4.12 17.26 19.31
N ASP A 100 -3.63 17.57 18.11
CA ASP A 100 -3.79 16.71 16.93
C ASP A 100 -2.92 15.44 17.01
N MET A 101 -3.16 14.49 16.10
CA MET A 101 -2.43 13.21 16.10
C MET A 101 -0.92 13.36 15.94
N PRO A 102 -0.39 14.21 15.01
CA PRO A 102 1.04 14.46 14.92
C PRO A 102 1.65 14.99 16.22
N THR A 103 1.01 15.97 16.87
CA THR A 103 1.50 16.52 18.14
C THR A 103 1.46 15.49 19.25
N LEU A 104 0.37 14.71 19.35
CA LEU A 104 0.28 13.62 20.32
C LEU A 104 1.39 12.59 20.10
N PHE A 105 1.65 12.19 18.85
CA PHE A 105 2.74 11.27 18.56
C PHE A 105 4.10 11.84 18.95
N ALA A 106 4.39 13.09 18.60
CA ALA A 106 5.64 13.75 19.00
C ALA A 106 5.79 13.80 20.53
N LEU A 107 4.73 14.17 21.27
CA LEU A 107 4.72 14.21 22.73
C LEU A 107 4.94 12.84 23.37
N MET A 108 4.46 11.74 22.77
CA MET A 108 4.75 10.37 23.23
C MET A 108 6.24 10.02 23.21
N HIS A 109 7.04 10.73 22.42
CA HIS A 109 8.48 10.50 22.30
C HIS A 109 9.33 11.40 23.20
N VAL A 110 8.74 12.40 23.87
CA VAL A 110 9.49 13.35 24.72
C VAL A 110 9.97 12.72 26.03
N SER A 111 9.07 12.08 26.79
CA SER A 111 9.42 11.45 28.08
C SER A 111 8.50 10.26 28.39
N THR A 112 8.95 9.36 29.27
CA THR A 112 8.13 8.23 29.73
C THR A 112 6.86 8.68 30.46
N GLN A 113 6.96 9.75 31.26
CA GLN A 113 5.81 10.30 31.99
C GLN A 113 4.79 10.90 31.02
N THR A 114 5.23 11.72 30.06
CA THR A 114 4.36 12.29 29.02
C THR A 114 3.71 11.18 28.20
N ARG A 115 4.47 10.15 27.83
CA ARG A 115 3.94 8.98 27.09
C ARG A 115 2.78 8.29 27.81
N ALA A 116 2.85 8.15 29.14
CA ALA A 116 1.80 7.48 29.92
C ALA A 116 0.43 8.18 29.79
N TYR A 117 0.41 9.51 29.67
CA TYR A 117 -0.81 10.30 29.51
C TYR A 117 -1.23 10.46 28.05
N VAL A 118 -0.26 10.63 27.15
CA VAL A 118 -0.51 10.95 25.74
C VAL A 118 -0.85 9.70 24.92
N ALA A 119 -0.22 8.56 25.20
CA ALA A 119 -0.43 7.34 24.40
C ALA A 119 -1.89 6.86 24.38
N PRO A 120 -2.63 6.83 25.52
CA PRO A 120 -4.05 6.48 25.48
C PRO A 120 -4.88 7.42 24.60
N LEU A 121 -4.57 8.72 24.59
CA LEU A 121 -5.26 9.72 23.76
C LEU A 121 -4.95 9.54 22.29
N PHE A 122 -3.66 9.37 21.95
CA PHE A 122 -3.22 9.06 20.59
C PHE A 122 -3.95 7.82 20.05
N TRP A 123 -3.89 6.69 20.77
CA TRP A 123 -4.48 5.45 20.31
C TRP A 123 -6.01 5.48 20.29
N LYS A 124 -6.67 6.21 21.19
CA LYS A 124 -8.13 6.37 21.17
C LYS A 124 -8.60 7.06 19.90
N THR A 125 -7.98 8.19 19.54
CA THR A 125 -8.34 8.95 18.33
C THR A 125 -7.89 8.21 17.07
N HIS A 126 -6.63 7.79 17.03
CA HIS A 126 -6.00 7.22 15.86
C HIS A 126 -6.63 5.88 15.45
N SER A 127 -6.96 5.03 16.42
CA SER A 127 -7.47 3.69 16.14
C SER A 127 -8.93 3.66 15.66
N ALA A 128 -9.69 4.75 15.85
CA ALA A 128 -11.02 4.90 15.29
C ALA A 128 -10.99 5.19 13.78
N GLU A 129 -10.02 5.99 13.33
CA GLU A 129 -9.95 6.52 11.96
C GLU A 129 -9.12 5.67 11.00
N VAL A 130 -8.07 5.01 11.50
CA VAL A 130 -7.06 4.36 10.65
C VAL A 130 -7.16 2.84 10.73
N VAL A 131 -7.23 2.20 9.57
CA VAL A 131 -7.15 0.74 9.43
C VAL A 131 -5.73 0.36 9.03
N TYR A 132 -5.07 -0.45 9.84
CA TYR A 132 -3.70 -0.86 9.57
C TYR A 132 -3.65 -2.11 8.71
N ARG A 133 -2.74 -2.14 7.75
CA ARG A 133 -2.65 -3.26 6.82
C ARG A 133 -1.49 -4.21 7.10
N THR A 134 -1.78 -5.50 7.04
CA THR A 134 -0.82 -6.60 7.03
C THR A 134 -1.13 -7.58 5.90
N THR A 135 -0.28 -8.60 5.71
CA THR A 135 -0.51 -9.67 4.72
C THR A 135 -0.78 -10.99 5.41
N ALA A 136 -1.54 -11.87 4.74
CA ALA A 136 -1.74 -13.24 5.18
C ALA A 136 -0.40 -13.97 5.39
N ASP A 137 0.56 -13.78 4.48
CA ASP A 137 1.92 -14.34 4.60
C ASP A 137 2.64 -13.92 5.90
N THR A 138 2.34 -12.73 6.43
CA THR A 138 2.93 -12.26 7.70
C THR A 138 2.33 -13.02 8.89
N LEU A 139 1.03 -13.29 8.85
CA LEU A 139 0.33 -14.03 9.91
C LEU A 139 0.69 -15.52 9.87
N ASP A 140 0.77 -16.11 8.67
CA ASP A 140 1.24 -17.49 8.47
C ASP A 140 2.69 -17.69 8.93
N ALA A 141 3.57 -16.72 8.66
CA ALA A 141 4.92 -16.77 9.20
C ALA A 141 4.91 -16.81 10.74
N TYR A 142 4.03 -16.04 11.39
CA TYR A 142 3.95 -16.03 12.84
C TYR A 142 3.38 -17.32 13.43
N SER A 143 2.31 -17.90 12.85
CA SER A 143 1.73 -19.15 13.34
C SER A 143 2.75 -20.30 13.31
N LYS A 144 3.68 -20.27 12.35
CA LYS A 144 4.82 -21.20 12.23
C LYS A 144 5.98 -20.89 13.19
N GLY A 145 5.79 -19.98 14.15
CA GLY A 145 6.82 -19.57 15.11
C GLY A 145 7.91 -18.66 14.53
N LEU A 146 7.76 -18.17 13.29
CA LEU A 146 8.75 -17.37 12.58
C LEU A 146 8.61 -15.89 12.94
N VAL A 147 8.57 -15.57 14.23
CA VAL A 147 8.30 -14.23 14.77
C VAL A 147 9.27 -13.19 14.20
N GLY A 148 10.50 -13.60 13.92
CA GLY A 148 11.50 -12.73 13.31
C GLY A 148 11.08 -12.19 11.93
N LYS A 149 10.29 -12.92 11.13
CA LYS A 149 9.85 -12.49 9.79
C LYS A 149 8.88 -11.31 9.81
N ILE A 150 8.39 -10.90 10.97
CA ILE A 150 7.45 -9.80 11.10
C ILE A 150 8.17 -8.47 10.85
N PRO A 151 7.83 -7.74 9.78
CA PRO A 151 8.56 -6.53 9.38
C PRO A 151 8.22 -5.32 10.27
N HIS A 152 7.16 -5.39 11.06
CA HIS A 152 6.62 -4.26 11.78
C HIS A 152 6.95 -4.28 13.28
N CYS A 153 6.89 -3.11 13.90
CA CYS A 153 7.14 -2.92 15.32
C CYS A 153 6.05 -3.59 16.19
N ALA A 154 6.42 -4.56 17.02
CA ALA A 154 5.50 -5.26 17.91
C ALA A 154 4.88 -4.34 18.99
N ASP A 155 5.64 -3.37 19.49
CA ASP A 155 5.13 -2.35 20.42
C ASP A 155 4.05 -1.47 19.77
N PHE A 156 4.11 -1.28 18.46
CA PHE A 156 3.08 -0.56 17.72
C PHE A 156 1.86 -1.45 17.45
N ALA A 157 2.11 -2.67 16.97
CA ALA A 157 1.07 -3.63 16.59
C ALA A 157 0.09 -3.94 17.73
N ARG A 158 0.56 -4.02 18.99
CA ARG A 158 -0.29 -4.29 20.15
C ARG A 158 -1.39 -3.25 20.40
N HIS A 159 -1.30 -2.07 19.81
CA HIS A 159 -2.28 -0.99 19.98
C HIS A 159 -3.22 -0.84 18.78
N VAL A 160 -3.01 -1.63 17.73
CA VAL A 160 -3.88 -1.62 16.55
C VAL A 160 -5.22 -2.24 16.92
N THR A 161 -6.31 -1.48 16.76
CA THR A 161 -7.68 -1.98 17.01
C THR A 161 -8.41 -2.37 15.73
N ARG A 162 -8.00 -1.81 14.58
CA ARG A 162 -8.58 -2.08 13.25
C ARG A 162 -7.50 -2.61 12.33
N LEU A 163 -7.65 -3.86 11.90
CA LEU A 163 -6.68 -4.56 11.07
C LEU A 163 -7.29 -4.93 9.71
N GLU A 164 -6.53 -4.72 8.65
CA GLU A 164 -6.81 -5.16 7.29
C GLU A 164 -5.79 -6.23 6.90
N VAL A 165 -6.26 -7.42 6.54
CA VAL A 165 -5.42 -8.54 6.14
C VAL A 165 -5.56 -8.78 4.64
N SER A 166 -4.46 -8.55 3.93
CA SER A 166 -4.36 -8.77 2.50
C SER A 166 -3.97 -10.21 2.18
N PHE A 167 -4.87 -10.93 1.52
CA PHE A 167 -4.60 -12.17 0.86
C PHE A 167 -4.08 -11.88 -0.55
N ASN A 168 -3.06 -12.62 -0.95
CA ASN A 168 -2.61 -12.65 -2.32
C ASN A 168 -3.31 -13.85 -2.96
N ASN A 169 -3.95 -13.65 -4.11
CA ASN A 169 -4.90 -14.57 -4.75
C ASN A 169 -4.36 -16.00 -5.09
N ARG A 170 -3.11 -16.30 -4.73
CA ARG A 170 -2.42 -17.57 -5.01
C ARG A 170 -2.23 -18.46 -3.79
N SER A 171 -2.55 -17.96 -2.60
CA SER A 171 -2.36 -18.66 -1.34
C SER A 171 -3.60 -18.48 -0.48
N SER A 172 -4.73 -19.02 -0.92
CA SER A 172 -5.80 -19.40 0.01
C SER A 172 -5.26 -20.55 0.88
N GLY A 173 -4.36 -20.19 1.79
CA GLY A 173 -3.66 -21.11 2.68
C GLY A 173 -4.59 -21.82 3.65
N PHE A 174 -5.88 -21.50 3.63
CA PHE A 174 -6.89 -22.12 4.47
C PHE A 174 -7.39 -23.46 3.95
N HIS A 175 -6.96 -23.94 2.78
CA HIS A 175 -7.46 -25.21 2.26
C HIS A 175 -6.49 -26.36 2.41
N ASP A 176 -7.07 -27.54 2.65
CA ASP A 176 -6.48 -28.83 2.30
C ASP A 176 -7.48 -29.59 1.41
N GLY A 177 -7.03 -30.00 0.22
CA GLY A 177 -7.89 -30.73 -0.73
C GLY A 177 -9.16 -30.00 -1.21
N GLY A 178 -9.14 -28.66 -1.25
CA GLY A 178 -10.29 -27.84 -1.71
C GLY A 178 -11.38 -27.64 -0.67
N ARG A 179 -11.10 -27.90 0.61
CA ARG A 179 -11.97 -27.58 1.74
C ARG A 179 -11.20 -26.76 2.77
N LEU A 180 -11.90 -25.84 3.44
CA LEU A 180 -11.39 -25.17 4.63
C LEU A 180 -10.82 -26.19 5.64
N CYS A 181 -9.56 -25.99 6.03
CA CYS A 181 -8.87 -26.67 7.11
C CYS A 181 -9.02 -25.82 8.38
N PRO A 182 -9.86 -26.26 9.36
CA PRO A 182 -10.11 -25.49 10.59
C PRO A 182 -8.85 -25.20 11.38
N GLU A 183 -7.87 -26.10 11.35
CA GLU A 183 -6.58 -25.94 12.04
C GLU A 183 -5.83 -24.71 11.53
N ILE A 184 -5.78 -24.50 10.21
CA ILE A 184 -5.10 -23.33 9.64
C ILE A 184 -5.85 -22.03 9.96
N ALA A 185 -7.18 -22.08 9.99
CA ALA A 185 -7.99 -20.95 10.42
C ALA A 185 -7.75 -20.61 11.92
N HIS A 186 -7.64 -21.62 12.78
CA HIS A 186 -7.29 -21.43 14.19
C HIS A 186 -5.88 -20.86 14.36
N ASP A 187 -4.90 -21.34 13.60
CA ASP A 187 -3.54 -20.83 13.59
C ASP A 187 -3.50 -19.35 13.16
N PHE A 188 -4.27 -19.00 12.13
CA PHE A 188 -4.45 -17.62 11.71
C PHE A 188 -4.99 -16.72 12.82
N TRP A 189 -6.06 -17.13 13.51
CA TRP A 189 -6.64 -16.34 14.60
C TRP A 189 -5.74 -16.27 15.83
N THR A 190 -4.98 -17.33 16.10
CA THR A 190 -3.94 -17.34 17.13
C THR A 190 -2.86 -16.32 16.81
N ALA A 191 -2.40 -16.27 15.56
CA ALA A 191 -1.43 -15.28 15.11
C ALA A 191 -1.96 -13.85 15.20
N VAL A 192 -3.20 -13.60 14.76
CA VAL A 192 -3.85 -12.29 14.88
C VAL A 192 -3.93 -11.86 16.35
N SER A 193 -4.41 -12.73 17.23
CA SER A 193 -4.60 -12.41 18.65
C SER A 193 -3.28 -12.15 19.37
N ALA A 194 -2.22 -12.86 19.00
CA ALA A 194 -0.91 -12.70 19.61
C ALA A 194 -0.16 -11.46 19.11
N LEU A 195 -0.27 -11.13 17.81
CA LEU A 195 0.40 -9.96 17.24
C LEU A 195 -0.36 -8.65 17.44
N PHE A 196 -1.69 -8.74 17.42
CA PHE A 196 -2.58 -7.60 17.48
C PHE A 196 -3.64 -7.81 18.58
N PRO A 197 -3.24 -7.95 19.86
CA PRO A 197 -4.16 -8.25 20.96
C PRO A 197 -5.25 -7.20 21.19
N ALA A 198 -5.05 -5.96 20.72
CA ALA A 198 -6.05 -4.90 20.81
C ALA A 198 -7.06 -4.90 19.64
N VAL A 199 -6.93 -5.80 18.65
CA VAL A 199 -7.85 -5.84 17.52
C VAL A 199 -9.28 -6.07 18.00
N ARG A 200 -10.15 -5.23 17.49
CA ARG A 200 -11.60 -5.25 17.69
C ARG A 200 -12.35 -5.29 16.37
N ALA A 201 -11.73 -4.90 15.26
CA ALA A 201 -12.29 -5.05 13.93
C ALA A 201 -11.22 -5.61 12.99
N LEU A 202 -11.51 -6.71 12.31
CA LEU A 202 -10.64 -7.28 11.29
C LEU A 202 -11.37 -7.31 9.95
N SER A 203 -10.66 -6.91 8.90
CA SER A 203 -11.12 -6.91 7.51
C SER A 203 -10.22 -7.80 6.66
N ILE A 204 -10.80 -8.79 5.98
CA ILE A 204 -10.09 -9.67 5.03
C ILE A 204 -10.25 -9.13 3.61
N VAL A 205 -9.17 -9.06 2.83
CA VAL A 205 -9.14 -8.39 1.51
C VAL A 205 -8.33 -9.16 0.48
N GLY A 206 -8.59 -8.92 -0.81
CA GLY A 206 -7.76 -9.46 -1.91
C GLY A 206 -8.06 -10.92 -2.28
N LEU A 207 -9.22 -11.41 -1.86
CA LEU A 207 -9.83 -12.61 -2.38
C LEU A 207 -10.47 -12.21 -3.70
N ASP A 208 -9.75 -12.34 -4.80
CA ASP A 208 -10.30 -12.05 -6.12
C ASP A 208 -10.92 -13.37 -6.61
N PRO A 209 -12.26 -13.50 -6.55
CA PRO A 209 -12.91 -14.73 -6.95
C PRO A 209 -12.43 -15.12 -8.34
N SER A 210 -12.09 -16.39 -8.50
CA SER A 210 -11.59 -16.93 -9.76
C SER A 210 -12.56 -16.70 -10.93
N SER A 211 -13.83 -16.36 -10.65
CA SER A 211 -14.84 -15.98 -11.63
C SER A 211 -14.93 -14.45 -11.86
N ARG A 212 -13.84 -13.83 -12.35
CA ARG A 212 -13.89 -12.48 -12.97
C ARG A 212 -14.93 -12.33 -14.12
N LEU A 213 -15.57 -13.43 -14.51
CA LEU A 213 -16.50 -13.54 -15.63
C LEU A 213 -17.97 -13.28 -15.27
N THR A 214 -18.36 -13.33 -13.99
CA THR A 214 -19.79 -13.40 -13.65
C THR A 214 -20.44 -12.04 -13.39
N GLY A 215 -19.67 -10.97 -13.23
CA GLY A 215 -20.19 -9.63 -12.95
C GLY A 215 -20.99 -9.53 -11.64
N LYS A 216 -20.90 -10.56 -10.79
CA LYS A 216 -21.59 -10.64 -9.50
C LYS A 216 -20.88 -9.77 -8.46
N ARG A 217 -21.66 -8.97 -7.74
CA ARG A 217 -21.20 -8.01 -6.73
C ARG A 217 -21.38 -8.61 -5.33
N GLY A 218 -20.42 -9.44 -4.93
CA GLY A 218 -20.21 -9.79 -3.53
C GLY A 218 -20.82 -11.10 -3.01
N PRO A 219 -20.69 -11.35 -1.69
CA PRO A 219 -20.95 -12.66 -1.08
C PRO A 219 -22.42 -13.11 -1.14
N ALA A 220 -23.38 -12.18 -1.22
CA ALA A 220 -24.79 -12.50 -1.35
C ALA A 220 -25.14 -13.12 -2.72
N GLU A 221 -24.43 -12.71 -3.77
CA GLU A 221 -24.70 -13.16 -5.16
C GLU A 221 -23.90 -14.41 -5.54
N ALA A 222 -22.78 -14.66 -4.85
CA ALA A 222 -21.88 -15.78 -5.08
C ALA A 222 -21.44 -16.45 -3.75
N PRO A 223 -22.36 -16.96 -2.92
CA PRO A 223 -22.04 -17.44 -1.57
C PRO A 223 -20.95 -18.53 -1.56
N GLY A 224 -20.98 -19.44 -2.53
CA GLY A 224 -20.00 -20.54 -2.63
C GLY A 224 -18.56 -20.09 -2.89
N GLU A 225 -18.33 -18.88 -3.41
CA GLU A 225 -16.97 -18.35 -3.61
C GLU A 225 -16.36 -17.79 -2.30
N PHE A 226 -17.20 -17.59 -1.28
CA PHE A 226 -16.80 -17.03 0.01
C PHE A 226 -16.96 -18.02 1.16
N ASP A 227 -17.27 -19.30 0.90
CA ASP A 227 -17.52 -20.30 1.95
C ASP A 227 -16.31 -20.53 2.87
N ASP A 228 -15.08 -20.54 2.33
CA ASP A 228 -13.89 -20.71 3.18
C ASP A 228 -13.62 -19.47 4.03
N VAL A 229 -13.85 -18.29 3.46
CA VAL A 229 -13.70 -17.01 4.15
C VAL A 229 -14.74 -16.91 5.27
N LYS A 230 -15.97 -17.33 4.97
CA LYS A 230 -17.05 -17.46 5.93
C LYS A 230 -16.62 -18.37 7.07
N GLY A 231 -16.13 -19.58 6.78
CA GLY A 231 -15.69 -20.50 7.82
C GLY A 231 -14.49 -20.00 8.63
N VAL A 232 -13.54 -19.27 8.02
CA VAL A 232 -12.49 -18.57 8.77
C VAL A 232 -13.09 -17.54 9.73
N LEU A 233 -14.02 -16.70 9.27
CA LEU A 233 -14.66 -15.69 10.13
C LEU A 233 -15.51 -16.31 11.25
N GLU A 234 -16.20 -17.42 10.99
CA GLU A 234 -16.97 -18.16 12.01
C GLU A 234 -16.10 -18.69 13.16
N LEU A 235 -14.79 -18.88 12.92
CA LEU A 235 -13.81 -19.29 13.92
C LEU A 235 -13.14 -18.12 14.65
N ALA A 236 -13.53 -16.87 14.37
CA ALA A 236 -12.94 -15.70 15.02
C ALA A 236 -13.21 -15.68 16.53
N PRO A 237 -12.20 -15.35 17.35
CA PRO A 237 -12.35 -15.25 18.79
C PRO A 237 -13.12 -13.97 19.18
N PRO A 238 -14.07 -14.05 20.13
CA PRO A 238 -14.69 -12.85 20.71
C PRO A 238 -13.65 -11.96 21.41
N PRO A 239 -13.78 -10.61 21.40
CA PRO A 239 -14.89 -9.81 20.89
C PRO A 239 -14.58 -9.16 19.52
N VAL A 240 -13.83 -9.82 18.65
CA VAL A 240 -13.48 -9.23 17.34
C VAL A 240 -14.76 -9.09 16.50
N GLU A 241 -15.14 -7.85 16.16
CA GLU A 241 -16.12 -7.59 15.11
C GLU A 241 -15.55 -8.10 13.78
N GLU A 242 -16.20 -9.13 13.26
CA GLU A 242 -15.85 -9.77 12.00
C GLU A 242 -16.41 -8.95 10.83
N LEU A 243 -15.52 -8.30 10.08
CA LEU A 243 -15.88 -7.63 8.84
C LEU A 243 -15.21 -8.38 7.68
N LEU A 244 -15.99 -8.77 6.68
CA LEU A 244 -15.43 -9.16 5.38
C LEU A 244 -15.43 -7.95 4.48
N TRP A 245 -14.30 -7.69 3.85
CA TRP A 245 -14.24 -6.68 2.82
C TRP A 245 -14.04 -7.35 1.45
N ALA A 246 -15.15 -7.47 0.71
CA ALA A 246 -15.12 -8.03 -0.62
C ALA A 246 -14.78 -6.90 -1.59
N HIS A 247 -13.50 -6.79 -1.93
CA HIS A 247 -13.06 -5.91 -3.00
C HIS A 247 -13.67 -6.37 -4.32
N SER A 248 -14.46 -5.51 -4.95
CA SER A 248 -14.76 -5.69 -6.36
C SER A 248 -13.47 -5.50 -7.17
N CYS A 249 -13.20 -6.43 -8.09
CA CYS A 249 -11.96 -6.46 -8.88
C CYS A 249 -11.82 -5.29 -9.87
N ASP A 250 -12.89 -4.52 -10.08
CA ASP A 250 -12.88 -3.25 -10.80
C ASP A 250 -12.33 -2.08 -9.97
N GLY A 251 -12.17 -2.25 -8.65
CA GLY A 251 -11.62 -1.27 -7.74
C GLY A 251 -12.55 -0.09 -7.47
N THR A 252 -13.79 -0.11 -7.96
CA THR A 252 -14.70 1.06 -7.95
C THR A 252 -15.68 1.03 -6.79
N ASP A 253 -16.11 -0.15 -6.34
CA ASP A 253 -17.04 -0.31 -5.23
C ASP A 253 -16.44 -1.22 -4.14
N ASP A 254 -15.97 -0.57 -3.09
CA ASP A 254 -15.38 -1.23 -1.91
C ASP A 254 -16.47 -1.52 -0.87
N ASP A 255 -17.31 -2.53 -1.12
CA ASP A 255 -18.40 -2.88 -0.20
C ASP A 255 -17.92 -3.67 1.01
N VAL A 256 -18.31 -3.22 2.21
CA VAL A 256 -18.04 -3.95 3.46
C VAL A 256 -19.22 -4.80 3.83
N TRP A 257 -18.95 -6.09 3.92
CA TRP A 257 -19.87 -7.11 4.37
C TRP A 257 -19.52 -7.51 5.80
N ARG A 258 -20.51 -7.88 6.59
CA ARG A 258 -20.33 -8.47 7.92
C ARG A 258 -20.97 -9.83 7.89
N LEU A 259 -20.32 -10.79 8.55
CA LEU A 259 -20.93 -12.08 8.77
C LEU A 259 -21.82 -12.01 10.01
N ARG A 260 -23.13 -12.02 9.82
CA ARG A 260 -24.08 -12.08 10.94
C ARG A 260 -24.17 -13.53 11.38
N ARG A 261 -23.52 -13.84 12.52
CA ARG A 261 -23.67 -15.15 13.17
C ARG A 261 -25.12 -15.30 13.61
N GLY A 262 -25.80 -16.32 13.10
CA GLY A 262 -27.16 -16.65 13.54
C GLY A 262 -27.14 -16.87 15.06
N ARG A 263 -28.05 -16.23 15.81
CA ARG A 263 -28.33 -16.72 17.16
C ARG A 263 -28.82 -18.14 16.98
N ARG A 264 -28.09 -19.11 17.55
CA ARG A 264 -28.55 -20.47 17.69
C ARG A 264 -29.80 -20.41 18.57
N ALA A 265 -30.96 -20.21 17.96
CA ALA A 265 -32.23 -20.36 18.66
C ALA A 265 -32.29 -21.82 19.06
N ASP A 266 -32.56 -22.08 20.34
CA ASP A 266 -32.28 -23.37 20.99
C ASP A 266 -32.95 -24.61 20.35
N ASN A 267 -33.76 -24.47 19.29
CA ASN A 267 -34.47 -25.58 18.65
C ASN A 267 -34.54 -25.54 17.10
N GLU A 268 -33.84 -24.65 16.40
CA GLU A 268 -33.79 -24.69 14.93
C GLU A 268 -32.42 -25.17 14.44
N GLU A 269 -32.37 -26.44 14.04
CA GLU A 269 -31.28 -27.04 13.26
C GLU A 269 -31.20 -26.35 11.89
N GLY A 270 -30.65 -25.13 11.84
CA GLY A 270 -30.58 -24.37 10.60
C GLY A 270 -30.14 -22.91 10.68
N GLY A 271 -29.70 -22.42 11.84
CA GLY A 271 -29.20 -21.04 11.98
C GLY A 271 -27.86 -20.81 11.27
N GLY A 272 -27.86 -20.77 9.94
CA GLY A 272 -26.68 -20.46 9.13
C GLY A 272 -26.28 -19.00 9.29
N SER A 273 -24.98 -18.71 9.23
CA SER A 273 -24.49 -17.33 9.19
C SER A 273 -24.85 -16.70 7.84
N GLU A 274 -25.26 -15.44 7.88
CA GLU A 274 -25.68 -14.67 6.68
C GLU A 274 -24.75 -13.48 6.47
N TRP A 275 -24.47 -13.16 5.21
CA TRP A 275 -23.74 -11.94 4.86
C TRP A 275 -24.68 -10.74 4.92
N GLU A 276 -24.27 -9.70 5.63
CA GLU A 276 -24.96 -8.42 5.75
C GLU A 276 -24.09 -7.33 5.15
N LEU A 277 -24.61 -6.56 4.19
CA LEU A 277 -23.93 -5.37 3.69
C LEU A 277 -23.96 -4.29 4.77
N VAL A 278 -22.81 -3.93 5.32
CA VAL A 278 -22.69 -2.91 6.38
C VAL A 278 -22.52 -1.53 5.81
N LYS A 279 -21.71 -1.41 4.75
CA LYS A 279 -21.36 -0.12 4.17
C LYS A 279 -21.01 -0.27 2.71
N GLU A 280 -21.73 0.48 1.89
CA GLU A 280 -21.38 0.74 0.49
C GLU A 280 -20.21 1.74 0.43
N GLU A 281 -19.34 1.56 -0.57
CA GLU A 281 -18.28 2.53 -0.91
C GLU A 281 -17.31 2.86 0.25
N TRP A 282 -16.83 1.84 0.95
CA TRP A 282 -15.95 2.02 2.09
C TRP A 282 -14.53 2.43 1.67
N ALA A 283 -14.19 3.68 1.94
CA ALA A 283 -12.86 4.26 1.73
C ALA A 283 -12.16 4.60 3.08
N PRO A 284 -11.70 3.61 3.87
CA PRO A 284 -10.98 3.87 5.10
C PRO A 284 -9.63 4.54 4.84
N LYS A 285 -9.16 5.32 5.82
CA LYS A 285 -7.76 5.74 5.87
C LYS A 285 -6.92 4.50 6.19
N ARG A 286 -6.07 4.06 5.26
CA ARG A 286 -5.24 2.86 5.46
C ARG A 286 -3.82 3.25 5.86
N GLY A 287 -3.32 2.65 6.94
CA GLY A 287 -1.97 2.85 7.42
C GLY A 287 -1.04 1.67 7.09
N ILE A 288 0.17 1.97 6.59
CA ILE A 288 1.25 0.97 6.57
C ILE A 288 1.85 0.91 7.98
N LEU A 289 1.93 -0.30 8.56
CA LEU A 289 2.55 -0.49 9.88
C LEU A 289 4.02 -0.02 9.87
N PRO A 290 4.48 0.68 10.94
CA PRO A 290 5.86 1.13 11.02
C PRO A 290 6.81 -0.06 11.13
N ALA A 291 7.97 0.08 10.47
CA ALA A 291 9.02 -0.93 10.50
C ALA A 291 9.52 -1.17 11.93
N ARG A 292 9.97 -2.39 12.22
CA ARG A 292 10.79 -2.64 13.41
C ARG A 292 12.11 -1.87 13.28
N ARG A 293 12.61 -1.33 14.40
CA ARG A 293 13.95 -0.72 14.45
C ARG A 293 15.00 -1.79 14.13
N ALA A 294 15.93 -1.47 13.24
CA ALA A 294 17.05 -2.35 12.93
C ALA A 294 18.05 -2.31 14.08
N THR A 295 18.32 -3.46 14.69
CA THR A 295 19.32 -3.62 15.76
C THR A 295 20.43 -4.61 15.39
N ASN A 296 20.35 -5.21 14.20
CA ASN A 296 21.33 -6.14 13.64
C ASN A 296 21.18 -6.21 12.11
N ARG A 297 22.13 -6.87 11.43
CA ARG A 297 22.18 -7.00 9.96
C ARG A 297 20.94 -7.62 9.34
N LEU A 298 20.37 -8.64 9.99
CA LEU A 298 19.14 -9.27 9.49
C LEU A 298 17.96 -8.29 9.50
N LEU A 299 17.84 -7.50 10.56
CA LEU A 299 16.82 -6.45 10.66
C LEU A 299 17.10 -5.26 9.71
N GLU A 300 18.36 -4.97 9.39
CA GLU A 300 18.72 -4.01 8.33
C GLU A 300 18.22 -4.47 6.96
N ILE A 301 18.41 -5.75 6.62
CA ILE A 301 17.88 -6.32 5.37
C ILE A 301 16.35 -6.21 5.33
N MET A 302 15.68 -6.51 6.45
CA MET A 302 14.22 -6.36 6.54
C MET A 302 13.77 -4.90 6.44
N LEU A 303 14.50 -3.97 7.05
CA LEU A 303 14.26 -2.53 6.93
C LEU A 303 14.39 -2.08 5.47
N ALA A 304 15.43 -2.52 4.74
CA ALA A 304 15.61 -2.22 3.33
C ALA A 304 14.42 -2.69 2.47
N ARG A 305 13.85 -3.86 2.78
CA ARG A 305 12.64 -4.37 2.12
C ARG A 305 11.40 -3.57 2.47
N GLN A 306 11.25 -3.16 3.74
CA GLN A 306 10.12 -2.33 4.15
C GLN A 306 10.20 -0.94 3.49
N LEU A 307 11.40 -0.35 3.40
CA LEU A 307 11.64 0.88 2.65
C LEU A 307 11.28 0.71 1.18
N GLU A 308 11.62 -0.42 0.55
CA GLU A 308 11.20 -0.72 -0.82
C GLU A 308 9.68 -0.67 -0.97
N ARG A 309 8.91 -1.25 -0.04
CA ARG A 309 7.44 -1.19 -0.08
C ARG A 309 6.91 0.24 0.03
N VAL A 310 7.49 1.05 0.90
CA VAL A 310 7.12 2.48 1.05
C VAL A 310 7.47 3.26 -0.22
N ILE A 311 8.67 3.05 -0.78
CA ILE A 311 9.12 3.66 -2.04
C ILE A 311 8.17 3.30 -3.17
N LEU A 312 7.81 2.02 -3.32
CA LEU A 312 6.87 1.56 -4.34
C LEU A 312 5.51 2.23 -4.15
N ALA A 313 5.03 2.35 -2.91
CA ALA A 313 3.73 2.94 -2.64
C ALA A 313 3.67 4.45 -2.93
N GLU A 314 4.71 5.17 -2.50
CA GLU A 314 4.92 6.59 -2.77
C GLU A 314 5.00 6.85 -4.28
N ASN A 315 5.76 6.01 -4.98
CA ASN A 315 5.97 6.12 -6.42
C ASN A 315 4.66 5.92 -7.21
N SER A 316 3.87 4.91 -6.83
CA SER A 316 2.55 4.68 -7.44
C SER A 316 1.59 5.84 -7.16
N GLY A 317 1.58 6.37 -5.94
CA GLY A 317 0.77 7.54 -5.59
C GLY A 317 1.17 8.80 -6.36
N LEU A 318 2.47 9.08 -6.48
CA LEU A 318 2.99 10.18 -7.27
C LEU A 318 2.63 10.06 -8.75
N LYS A 319 2.74 8.85 -9.32
CA LYS A 319 2.32 8.59 -10.70
C LYS A 319 0.83 8.91 -10.90
N TRP A 320 -0.01 8.44 -10.00
CA TRP A 320 -1.45 8.72 -10.05
C TRP A 320 -1.75 10.22 -9.93
N LEU A 321 -1.14 10.89 -8.94
CA LEU A 321 -1.33 12.33 -8.75
C LEU A 321 -0.87 13.13 -9.97
N ARG A 322 0.26 12.76 -10.58
CA ARG A 322 0.71 13.32 -11.84
C ARG A 322 -0.38 13.21 -12.90
N GLU A 323 -0.88 12.00 -13.18
CA GLU A 323 -1.92 11.78 -14.20
C GLU A 323 -3.17 12.63 -13.94
N GLU A 324 -3.56 12.75 -12.67
CA GLU A 324 -4.69 13.55 -12.22
C GLU A 324 -4.47 15.06 -12.34
N THR A 325 -3.24 15.57 -12.22
CA THR A 325 -2.99 17.00 -12.49
C THR A 325 -3.37 17.38 -13.92
N PHE A 326 -3.05 16.53 -14.92
CA PHE A 326 -3.43 16.75 -16.33
C PHE A 326 -4.95 16.79 -16.53
N LEU A 327 -5.70 16.07 -15.69
CA LEU A 327 -7.14 15.96 -15.77
C LEU A 327 -7.84 17.14 -15.09
N ARG A 328 -7.34 17.52 -13.90
CA ARG A 328 -7.93 18.55 -13.05
C ARG A 328 -7.60 19.96 -13.50
N TYR A 329 -6.40 20.14 -14.03
CA TYR A 329 -5.89 21.44 -14.46
C TYR A 329 -5.71 21.46 -15.98
N ALA A 330 -6.63 20.82 -16.71
CA ALA A 330 -6.73 20.93 -18.15
C ALA A 330 -7.02 22.39 -18.56
N THR A 331 -6.56 22.79 -19.74
CA THR A 331 -6.90 24.09 -20.33
C THR A 331 -8.26 23.99 -21.04
N ASP A 332 -8.78 25.13 -21.51
CA ASP A 332 -9.96 25.15 -22.38
C ASP A 332 -9.73 24.37 -23.70
N ASP A 333 -8.46 24.22 -24.11
CA ASP A 333 -8.05 23.44 -25.28
C ASP A 333 -8.05 21.92 -25.04
N GLY A 334 -8.39 21.47 -23.83
CA GLY A 334 -8.50 20.06 -23.45
C GLY A 334 -7.38 19.53 -22.56
N ILE A 335 -7.44 18.22 -22.32
CA ILE A 335 -6.53 17.47 -21.45
C ILE A 335 -5.24 17.20 -22.23
N GLU A 336 -4.12 17.74 -21.77
CA GLU A 336 -2.83 17.54 -22.43
C GLU A 336 -2.29 16.11 -22.25
N CYS A 337 -1.57 15.63 -23.27
CA CYS A 337 -0.77 14.42 -23.14
C CYS A 337 0.39 14.64 -22.14
N PRO A 338 0.65 13.69 -21.22
CA PRO A 338 1.77 13.81 -20.28
C PRO A 338 3.14 13.53 -20.92
N ALA A 339 3.21 13.17 -22.20
CA ALA A 339 4.48 12.99 -22.90
C ALA A 339 5.15 14.35 -23.13
N PRO A 340 6.44 14.50 -22.84
CA PRO A 340 7.16 15.76 -23.06
C PRO A 340 7.10 16.24 -24.51
N GLU A 341 7.21 15.31 -25.47
CA GLU A 341 7.24 15.59 -26.91
C GLU A 341 5.85 15.45 -27.58
N CYS A 342 4.78 15.22 -26.81
CA CYS A 342 3.43 15.06 -27.35
C CYS A 342 2.59 16.30 -27.05
N GLU A 343 2.26 17.03 -28.10
CA GLU A 343 1.40 18.23 -28.04
C GLU A 343 -0.10 17.90 -28.20
N GLU A 344 -0.46 16.61 -28.33
CA GLU A 344 -1.87 16.23 -28.46
C GLU A 344 -2.67 16.58 -27.20
N ARG A 345 -3.90 17.05 -27.43
CA ARG A 345 -4.88 17.40 -26.40
C ARG A 345 -6.17 16.66 -26.66
N PHE A 346 -6.88 16.33 -25.60
CA PHE A 346 -8.05 15.47 -25.65
C PHE A 346 -9.22 16.08 -24.90
N GLU A 347 -10.41 16.04 -25.49
CA GLU A 347 -11.62 16.51 -24.83
C GLU A 347 -11.98 15.66 -23.61
N THR A 348 -11.67 14.35 -23.67
CA THR A 348 -12.03 13.39 -22.64
C THR A 348 -10.83 12.59 -22.15
N ARG A 349 -10.89 12.17 -20.88
CA ARG A 349 -9.94 11.23 -20.27
C ARG A 349 -9.79 9.96 -21.12
N GLN A 350 -10.91 9.46 -21.65
CA GLN A 350 -10.95 8.25 -22.46
C GLN A 350 -10.10 8.38 -23.73
N MET A 351 -10.27 9.48 -24.49
CA MET A 351 -9.49 9.73 -25.70
C MET A 351 -7.99 9.83 -25.40
N ARG A 352 -7.63 10.52 -24.31
CA ARG A 352 -6.23 10.56 -23.84
C ARG A 352 -5.70 9.18 -23.53
N ASN A 353 -6.43 8.39 -22.75
CA ASN A 353 -6.00 7.06 -22.34
C ASN A 353 -5.87 6.11 -23.55
N GLN A 354 -6.75 6.23 -24.55
CA GLN A 354 -6.63 5.50 -25.82
C GLN A 354 -5.37 5.93 -26.59
N HIS A 355 -5.09 7.22 -26.67
CA HIS A 355 -3.88 7.73 -27.31
C HIS A 355 -2.61 7.19 -26.63
N ILE A 356 -2.55 7.22 -25.30
CA ILE A 356 -1.43 6.67 -24.55
C ILE A 356 -1.30 5.15 -24.79
N GLY A 357 -2.42 4.42 -24.77
CA GLY A 357 -2.45 2.98 -25.03
C GLY A 357 -2.00 2.58 -26.44
N ARG A 358 -2.07 3.50 -27.42
CA ARG A 358 -1.58 3.29 -28.81
C ARG A 358 -0.07 3.50 -28.96
N GLY A 359 0.65 3.74 -27.86
CA GLY A 359 2.10 3.84 -27.87
C GLY A 359 2.63 5.25 -28.10
N CYS A 360 1.89 6.28 -27.67
CA CYS A 360 2.53 7.56 -27.37
C CYS A 360 3.71 7.27 -26.44
N GLY A 361 4.92 7.74 -26.76
CA GLY A 361 6.20 7.34 -26.14
C GLY A 361 6.29 7.42 -24.61
N VAL A 362 5.24 7.90 -23.94
CA VAL A 362 4.94 7.60 -22.55
C VAL A 362 4.66 6.11 -22.38
N SER A 363 5.72 5.35 -22.11
CA SER A 363 5.51 4.13 -21.33
C SER A 363 4.99 4.56 -19.95
N LEU A 364 3.67 4.59 -19.76
CA LEU A 364 3.08 4.67 -18.41
C LEU A 364 3.51 3.45 -17.58
N SER A 365 4.00 2.39 -18.22
CA SER A 365 4.85 1.37 -17.60
C SER A 365 6.26 1.93 -17.32
N LEU A 366 6.34 3.13 -16.71
CA LEU A 366 7.54 3.49 -15.99
C LEU A 366 7.68 2.44 -14.91
N SER A 367 8.68 1.58 -15.10
CA SER A 367 9.17 0.68 -14.08
C SER A 367 9.20 1.46 -12.77
N ILE A 368 8.58 0.90 -11.72
CA ILE A 368 8.43 1.55 -10.42
C ILE A 368 9.80 2.01 -9.86
N TYR A 369 10.89 1.48 -10.40
CA TYR A 369 12.27 1.80 -10.07
C TYR A 369 12.85 3.03 -10.78
N SER A 370 12.28 3.53 -11.90
CA SER A 370 12.95 4.50 -12.80
C SER A 370 12.41 5.94 -12.74
N LEU A 371 11.43 6.24 -11.87
CA LEU A 371 10.72 7.53 -11.87
C LEU A 371 11.62 8.79 -11.64
N PRO A 372 12.59 8.81 -10.70
CA PRO A 372 13.43 9.98 -10.43
C PRO A 372 14.38 10.33 -11.58
N ASP A 373 14.88 9.33 -12.31
CA ASP A 373 15.78 9.57 -13.43
C ASP A 373 15.04 10.22 -14.61
N LEU A 374 13.74 9.99 -14.74
CA LEU A 374 12.88 10.61 -15.76
C LEU A 374 12.34 11.98 -15.34
N LEU A 375 12.25 12.21 -14.03
CA LEU A 375 11.89 13.51 -13.44
C LEU A 375 12.94 14.58 -13.73
N ALA A 376 14.21 14.20 -13.84
CA ALA A 376 15.32 15.11 -14.11
C ALA A 376 15.43 15.55 -15.57
N VAL A 377 14.78 14.84 -16.52
CA VAL A 377 15.14 14.95 -17.94
C VAL A 377 14.20 15.87 -18.73
N ASP A 378 12.91 15.98 -18.40
CA ASP A 378 11.94 16.52 -19.38
C ASP A 378 10.95 17.61 -18.90
N GLY A 379 11.08 18.14 -17.68
CA GLY A 379 10.39 19.36 -17.24
C GLY A 379 8.84 19.34 -17.13
N LYS A 380 8.13 18.41 -17.78
CA LYS A 380 6.66 18.33 -17.80
C LYS A 380 6.13 17.25 -16.86
N TRP A 381 6.35 17.46 -15.55
CA TRP A 381 5.91 16.53 -14.51
C TRP A 381 4.40 16.61 -14.21
N CYS A 382 3.81 17.78 -14.36
CA CYS A 382 2.39 18.02 -14.10
C CYS A 382 1.79 18.87 -15.23
N ALA A 383 0.47 19.06 -15.22
CA ALA A 383 -0.18 19.98 -16.15
C ALA A 383 0.40 21.40 -16.02
N LEU A 384 0.47 22.13 -17.13
CA LEU A 384 0.99 23.50 -17.15
C LEU A 384 0.29 24.40 -16.12
N ASN A 385 -1.04 24.28 -16.06
CA ASN A 385 -1.92 25.06 -15.18
C ASN A 385 -2.04 24.50 -13.75
N THR A 386 -1.21 23.53 -13.37
CA THR A 386 -1.21 23.03 -11.98
C THR A 386 -0.84 24.19 -11.03
N PRO A 387 -1.64 24.45 -9.98
CA PRO A 387 -1.36 25.48 -8.98
C PRO A 387 0.01 25.31 -8.31
N ASP A 388 0.65 26.41 -7.94
CA ASP A 388 2.02 26.41 -7.40
C ASP A 388 2.12 25.73 -6.02
N ASP A 389 1.08 25.81 -5.20
CA ASP A 389 0.98 25.05 -3.95
C ASP A 389 0.96 23.54 -4.20
N VAL A 390 0.19 23.08 -5.20
CA VAL A 390 0.16 21.67 -5.61
C VAL A 390 1.51 21.23 -6.17
N LYS A 391 2.13 22.05 -7.04
CA LYS A 391 3.48 21.79 -7.56
C LYS A 391 4.50 21.64 -6.43
N ARG A 392 4.48 22.53 -5.43
CA ARG A 392 5.37 22.46 -4.26
C ARG A 392 5.18 21.17 -3.47
N VAL A 393 3.94 20.74 -3.24
CA VAL A 393 3.69 19.47 -2.54
C VAL A 393 4.21 18.29 -3.36
N LEU A 394 3.93 18.24 -4.67
CA LEU A 394 4.45 17.17 -5.54
C LEU A 394 5.99 17.13 -5.54
N GLN A 395 6.65 18.29 -5.58
CA GLN A 395 8.11 18.38 -5.49
C GLN A 395 8.63 17.86 -4.16
N ALA A 396 8.06 18.29 -3.03
CA ALA A 396 8.46 17.82 -1.70
C ALA A 396 8.32 16.29 -1.56
N ARG A 397 7.31 15.70 -2.21
CA ARG A 397 7.15 14.24 -2.28
C ARG A 397 8.21 13.57 -3.13
N ILE A 398 8.59 14.15 -4.27
CA ILE A 398 9.70 13.66 -5.11
C ILE A 398 10.99 13.68 -4.29
N ASP A 399 11.30 14.78 -3.61
CA ASP A 399 12.52 14.91 -2.81
C ASP A 399 12.55 13.89 -1.68
N ARG A 400 11.42 13.67 -1.01
CA ARG A 400 11.30 12.60 0.01
C ARG A 400 11.50 11.22 -0.59
N LEU A 401 10.91 10.94 -1.75
CA LEU A 401 11.09 9.66 -2.44
C LEU A 401 12.57 9.43 -2.81
N SER A 402 13.27 10.47 -3.25
CA SER A 402 14.71 10.45 -3.51
C SER A 402 15.50 10.12 -2.24
N ARG A 403 15.23 10.80 -1.11
CA ARG A 403 15.86 10.49 0.19
C ARG A 403 15.59 9.06 0.66
N LEU A 404 14.37 8.55 0.50
CA LEU A 404 14.03 7.17 0.85
C LEU A 404 14.84 6.16 0.00
N ARG A 405 14.98 6.44 -1.30
CA ARG A 405 15.76 5.61 -2.22
C ARG A 405 17.23 5.64 -1.89
N GLU A 406 17.78 6.81 -1.60
CA GLU A 406 19.16 6.98 -1.16
C GLU A 406 19.41 6.21 0.14
N GLY A 407 18.59 6.41 1.17
CA GLY A 407 18.70 5.70 2.44
C GLY A 407 18.67 4.17 2.27
N ARG A 408 17.76 3.65 1.43
CA ARG A 408 17.73 2.22 1.08
C ARG A 408 19.00 1.79 0.33
N SER A 409 19.47 2.59 -0.61
CA SER A 409 20.67 2.32 -1.40
C SER A 409 21.92 2.26 -0.53
N THR A 410 22.12 3.22 0.35
CA THR A 410 23.23 3.27 1.31
C THR A 410 23.20 2.06 2.23
N LEU A 411 22.01 1.70 2.76
CA LEU A 411 21.84 0.52 3.60
C LEU A 411 22.22 -0.77 2.87
N LEU A 412 21.75 -0.96 1.62
CA LEU A 412 22.07 -2.14 0.82
C LEU A 412 23.54 -2.16 0.37
N ALA A 413 24.15 -1.01 0.11
CA ALA A 413 25.56 -0.93 -0.24
C ALA A 413 26.45 -1.38 0.93
N GLY A 414 26.14 -0.96 2.17
CA GLY A 414 26.82 -1.45 3.37
C GLY A 414 26.69 -2.97 3.53
N LEU A 415 25.46 -3.48 3.41
CA LEU A 415 25.20 -4.92 3.49
C LEU A 415 25.90 -5.73 2.39
N LEU A 416 25.99 -5.19 1.17
CA LEU A 416 26.69 -5.84 0.05
C LEU A 416 28.20 -5.85 0.23
N HIS A 417 28.76 -4.76 0.77
CA HIS A 417 30.19 -4.69 1.06
C HIS A 417 30.59 -5.77 2.07
N GLU A 418 29.79 -5.94 3.12
CA GLU A 418 30.01 -6.98 4.14
C GLU A 418 29.69 -8.39 3.64
N PHE A 419 28.74 -8.54 2.71
CA PHE A 419 28.40 -9.84 2.13
C PHE A 419 29.55 -10.45 1.33
N GLY A 420 30.51 -9.65 0.85
CA GLY A 420 31.70 -10.14 0.17
C GLY A 420 31.44 -10.85 -1.17
N GLU A 421 32.52 -11.36 -1.76
CA GLU A 421 32.46 -12.12 -3.01
C GLU A 421 32.07 -13.58 -2.75
N GLU A 422 31.54 -14.25 -3.78
CA GLU A 422 31.22 -15.68 -3.70
C GLU A 422 32.48 -16.52 -3.41
N GLY A 423 32.46 -17.27 -2.31
CA GLY A 423 33.58 -18.09 -1.85
C GLY A 423 34.61 -17.37 -0.99
N SER A 424 34.42 -16.08 -0.70
CA SER A 424 35.30 -15.31 0.20
C SER A 424 35.13 -15.68 1.68
N GLU A 425 36.14 -15.36 2.50
CA GLU A 425 36.08 -15.53 3.95
C GLU A 425 35.04 -14.58 4.56
N GLU A 426 34.99 -13.34 4.05
CA GLU A 426 34.03 -12.31 4.44
C GLU A 426 32.60 -12.78 4.23
N ARG A 427 32.30 -13.39 3.06
CA ARG A 427 30.98 -13.96 2.80
C ARG A 427 30.63 -15.09 3.77
N SER A 428 31.59 -15.94 4.07
CA SER A 428 31.40 -17.06 5.00
C SER A 428 31.12 -16.55 6.42
N GLU A 429 31.81 -15.50 6.86
CA GLU A 429 31.57 -14.82 8.14
C GLU A 429 30.18 -14.16 8.17
N PHE A 430 29.82 -13.41 7.12
CA PHE A 430 28.51 -12.79 7.00
C PHE A 430 27.38 -13.83 7.05
N GLU A 431 27.50 -14.92 6.29
CA GLU A 431 26.54 -16.02 6.28
C GLU A 431 26.40 -16.63 7.68
N SER A 432 27.51 -16.89 8.37
CA SER A 432 27.53 -17.40 9.74
C SER A 432 26.80 -16.47 10.72
N VAL A 433 27.06 -15.15 10.66
CA VAL A 433 26.39 -14.14 11.48
C VAL A 433 24.90 -14.13 11.20
N ILE A 434 24.49 -14.10 9.93
CA ILE A 434 23.08 -14.09 9.54
C ILE A 434 22.38 -15.38 9.99
N PHE A 435 23.01 -16.55 9.84
CA PHE A 435 22.43 -17.82 10.27
C PHE A 435 22.23 -17.88 11.79
N THR A 436 23.22 -17.40 12.55
CA THR A 436 23.11 -17.27 14.01
C THR A 436 21.93 -16.36 14.37
N LEU A 437 21.83 -15.17 13.77
CA LEU A 437 20.71 -14.25 13.99
C LEU A 437 19.35 -14.84 13.59
N MET A 438 19.30 -15.65 12.54
CA MET A 438 18.08 -16.33 12.09
C MET A 438 17.62 -17.38 13.10
N GLN A 439 18.55 -18.14 13.68
CA GLN A 439 18.26 -19.15 14.70
C GLN A 439 17.86 -18.50 16.02
N ASP A 440 18.70 -17.62 16.57
CA ASP A 440 18.49 -16.96 17.87
C ASP A 440 17.21 -16.11 17.88
N GLY A 441 16.93 -15.43 16.77
CA GLY A 441 15.75 -14.58 16.63
C GLY A 441 14.48 -15.30 16.19
N LYS A 442 14.51 -16.65 16.06
CA LYS A 442 13.37 -17.47 15.61
C LYS A 442 12.79 -16.99 14.28
N PHE A 443 13.66 -16.82 13.29
CA PHE A 443 13.29 -16.43 11.93
C PHE A 443 13.06 -17.63 10.99
N ILE A 444 13.52 -18.81 11.40
CA ILE A 444 13.39 -20.10 10.73
C ILE A 444 12.78 -21.12 11.72
N ALA A 445 12.17 -22.18 11.19
CA ALA A 445 11.53 -23.19 12.04
C ALA A 445 12.59 -23.99 12.80
N GLU A 446 12.21 -24.58 13.94
CA GLU A 446 13.11 -25.44 14.70
C GLU A 446 13.53 -26.65 13.84
N GLY A 447 14.85 -26.88 13.73
CA GLY A 447 15.42 -27.92 12.86
C GLY A 447 15.52 -27.55 11.37
N GLU A 448 15.02 -26.39 10.94
CA GLU A 448 15.21 -25.91 9.56
C GLU A 448 16.67 -25.47 9.35
N GLU A 449 17.31 -25.97 8.30
CA GLU A 449 18.66 -25.54 7.94
C GLU A 449 18.62 -24.10 7.39
N PRO A 450 19.38 -23.13 7.97
CA PRO A 450 19.29 -21.72 7.57
C PRO A 450 19.45 -21.47 6.07
N HIS A 451 20.40 -22.15 5.44
CA HIS A 451 20.72 -22.01 4.01
C HIS A 451 19.62 -22.54 3.07
N ARG A 452 18.70 -23.39 3.55
CA ARG A 452 17.55 -23.88 2.79
C ARG A 452 16.29 -23.06 3.03
N SER A 453 16.32 -22.17 4.02
CA SER A 453 15.13 -21.44 4.40
C SER A 453 14.69 -20.43 3.34
N ALA A 454 13.37 -20.22 3.26
CA ALA A 454 12.79 -19.19 2.39
C ALA A 454 13.28 -17.78 2.77
N LEU A 455 13.63 -17.55 4.04
CA LEU A 455 14.20 -16.28 4.46
C LEU A 455 15.58 -16.07 3.84
N TRP A 456 16.47 -17.05 3.91
CA TRP A 456 17.80 -16.96 3.31
C TRP A 456 17.72 -16.77 1.79
N ALA A 457 16.83 -17.52 1.12
CA ALA A 457 16.57 -17.32 -0.31
C ALA A 457 16.14 -15.87 -0.61
N SER A 458 15.31 -15.29 0.26
CA SER A 458 14.89 -13.89 0.15
C SER A 458 16.00 -12.88 0.45
N VAL A 459 16.89 -13.17 1.41
CA VAL A 459 18.08 -12.34 1.71
C VAL A 459 19.01 -12.35 0.49
N CYS A 460 19.37 -13.53 0.00
CA CYS A 460 20.16 -13.71 -1.21
C CYS A 460 19.55 -12.96 -2.41
N HIS A 461 18.24 -13.09 -2.62
CA HIS A 461 17.56 -12.39 -3.71
C HIS A 461 17.67 -10.87 -3.57
N THR A 462 17.51 -10.34 -2.34
CA THR A 462 17.60 -8.90 -2.07
C THR A 462 19.00 -8.37 -2.35
N LEU A 463 20.03 -9.06 -1.87
CA LEU A 463 21.43 -8.68 -2.09
C LEU A 463 21.83 -8.82 -3.56
N ARG A 464 21.51 -9.94 -4.22
CA ARG A 464 21.76 -10.11 -5.66
C ARG A 464 21.08 -9.05 -6.52
N LYS A 465 19.83 -8.70 -6.21
CA LYS A 465 19.13 -7.62 -6.92
C LYS A 465 19.84 -6.27 -6.74
N ALA A 466 20.44 -6.04 -5.57
CA ALA A 466 21.19 -4.82 -5.28
C ALA A 466 22.59 -4.79 -5.93
N SER A 467 23.22 -5.96 -6.16
CA SER A 467 24.54 -6.05 -6.80
C SER A 467 24.50 -5.95 -8.33
N LEU A 468 23.31 -6.14 -8.94
CA LEU A 468 23.17 -5.95 -10.38
C LEU A 468 23.57 -4.51 -10.75
N PRO A 469 24.50 -4.32 -11.71
CA PRO A 469 24.90 -2.99 -12.13
C PRO A 469 23.65 -2.23 -12.56
N ARG A 470 23.44 -1.05 -11.99
CA ARG A 470 22.47 -0.10 -12.52
C ARG A 470 22.97 0.30 -13.88
N ILE A 471 22.49 -0.35 -14.94
CA ILE A 471 22.90 -0.01 -16.30
C ILE A 471 22.36 1.40 -16.57
N PRO A 472 23.21 2.45 -16.58
CA PRO A 472 22.75 3.79 -16.86
C PRO A 472 22.28 3.79 -18.32
N GLY A 473 21.03 4.16 -18.57
CA GLY A 473 20.53 4.40 -19.93
C GLY A 473 20.01 3.20 -20.73
N ARG A 474 19.96 1.95 -20.22
CA ARG A 474 19.33 0.84 -20.99
C ARG A 474 17.80 0.91 -21.09
N PHE A 475 17.18 1.83 -20.36
CA PHE A 475 15.74 2.09 -20.41
C PHE A 475 15.39 3.42 -21.07
N ALA A 476 16.36 4.15 -21.62
CA ALA A 476 16.02 5.17 -22.60
C ALA A 476 15.42 4.42 -23.80
N PRO A 477 14.12 4.57 -24.11
CA PRO A 477 13.62 4.01 -25.35
C PRO A 477 14.52 4.55 -26.45
N ARG A 478 15.07 3.67 -27.29
CA ARG A 478 15.63 4.11 -28.58
C ARG A 478 14.45 4.67 -29.35
N LEU A 479 14.15 5.96 -29.15
CA LEU A 479 13.22 6.67 -30.00
C LEU A 479 13.80 6.52 -31.41
N PRO A 480 12.99 6.07 -32.39
CA PRO A 480 13.44 6.09 -33.77
C PRO A 480 13.77 7.55 -34.07
N VAL A 481 15.06 7.83 -34.29
CA VAL A 481 15.50 9.12 -34.80
C VAL A 481 14.77 9.28 -36.12
N ARG A 482 13.74 10.11 -36.15
CA ARG A 482 13.12 10.55 -37.41
C ARG A 482 14.22 11.31 -38.14
N GLU A 483 14.80 10.68 -39.16
CA GLU A 483 15.67 11.39 -40.09
C GLU A 483 14.89 12.59 -40.63
N PRO A 484 15.39 13.83 -40.46
CA PRO A 484 14.76 15.00 -41.06
C PRO A 484 14.78 14.79 -42.57
N GLY A 485 13.58 14.85 -43.17
CA GLY A 485 13.34 14.43 -44.53
C GLY A 485 14.35 15.00 -45.53
N MET A 486 14.79 14.12 -46.42
CA MET A 486 15.16 14.48 -47.79
C MET A 486 14.07 15.40 -48.35
N GLN A 487 14.38 16.70 -48.40
CA GLN A 487 13.72 17.60 -49.33
C GLN A 487 14.08 17.10 -50.73
N SER A 488 13.09 16.54 -51.41
CA SER A 488 13.17 16.30 -52.85
C SER A 488 13.13 17.65 -53.56
N ALA A 489 14.15 17.89 -54.38
CA ALA A 489 14.12 18.86 -55.46
C ALA A 489 13.48 18.24 -56.71
#